data_AF-A0A6I3DYA0-F1
#
_entry.id   AF-A0A6I3DYA0-F1
#
_cell.length_a   1.000
_cell.length_b   1.000
_cell.length_c   1.000
_cell.angle_alpha   90.00
_cell.angle_beta   90.00
_cell.angle_gamma   90.00
#
_symmetry.space_group_name_H-M   'P 1'
#
loop_
_entity.id
_entity.type
_entity.pdbx_description
1 polymer ?
#
loop_
_entity_poly.entity_id
_entity_poly.type
_entity_poly.pdbx_seq_one_letter_code
_entity_poly.pdbx_strand_id
1 'polypeptide(L)' 'MTTVVSVHSFRGGTGKSNTTSNLAGQLAASGARVAVVDTDIQSPGIHVLFGFEDDLTKTL' A
#
# COMPACT_ATOMS: atom_id res chain seq x y z
N MET A 1 8.28 -15.09 11.59
CA MET A 1 8.91 -15.15 10.25
C MET A 1 8.22 -14.11 9.39
N THR A 2 8.97 -13.29 8.65
CA THR A 2 8.41 -12.22 7.83
C THR A 2 8.24 -12.70 6.39
N THR A 3 7.07 -12.45 5.80
CA THR A 3 6.79 -12.74 4.38
C THR A 3 6.84 -11.44 3.59
N VAL A 4 7.58 -11.41 2.49
CA VAL A 4 7.67 -10.26 1.58
C VAL A 4 6.96 -10.61 0.28
N VAL A 5 6.01 -9.78 -0.13
CA VAL A 5 5.22 -9.96 -1.36
C VAL A 5 5.43 -8.73 -2.24
N SER A 6 5.93 -8.94 -3.45
CA SER A 6 6.05 -7.89 -4.46
C SER A 6 4.83 -7.90 -5.38
N VAL A 7 4.26 -6.72 -5.64
CA VAL A 7 3.09 -6.55 -6.51
C VAL A 7 3.48 -5.72 -7.72
N HIS A 8 3.38 -6.30 -8.92
CA HIS A 8 3.80 -5.69 -10.18
C HIS A 8 2.75 -5.86 -11.29
N SER A 9 2.85 -5.04 -12.34
CA SER A 9 2.00 -5.09 -13.55
C SER A 9 2.68 -4.33 -14.68
N PHE A 10 2.43 -4.72 -15.93
CA PHE A 10 3.05 -4.11 -17.10
C PHE A 10 2.56 -2.70 -17.46
N ARG A 11 1.46 -2.20 -16.88
CA ARG A 11 0.87 -0.89 -17.21
C ARG A 11 0.27 -0.19 -15.99
N GLY A 12 0.13 1.13 -16.10
CA GLY A 12 -0.69 1.93 -15.19
C GLY A 12 -2.18 1.59 -15.30
N GLY A 13 -2.98 1.89 -14.28
CA GLY A 13 -4.43 1.67 -14.29
C GLY A 13 -4.90 0.21 -14.13
N THR A 14 -3.99 -0.74 -13.89
CA THR A 14 -4.29 -2.18 -13.71
C THR A 14 -4.82 -2.54 -12.32
N GLY A 15 -4.89 -1.57 -11.41
CA GLY A 15 -5.41 -1.77 -10.05
C GLY A 15 -4.39 -2.23 -9.00
N LYS A 16 -3.07 -2.30 -9.30
CA LYS A 16 -2.03 -2.70 -8.33
C LYS A 16 -2.17 -2.05 -6.95
N SER A 17 -2.19 -0.72 -6.89
CA SER A 17 -2.24 0.01 -5.62
C SER A 17 -3.52 -0.27 -4.85
N ASN A 18 -4.66 -0.38 -5.55
CA ASN A 18 -5.94 -0.77 -4.95
C ASN A 18 -5.87 -2.18 -4.35
N THR A 19 -5.36 -3.15 -5.10
CA THR A 19 -5.22 -4.53 -4.63
C THR A 19 -4.26 -4.61 -3.44
N THR A 20 -3.10 -3.95 -3.50
CA THR A 20 -2.12 -3.92 -2.41
C THR A 20 -2.69 -3.30 -1.14
N SER A 21 -3.33 -2.12 -1.24
CA SER A 21 -3.90 -1.43 -0.08
C SER A 21 -5.03 -2.21 0.57
N ASN A 22 -5.93 -2.81 -0.22
CA ASN A 22 -7.04 -3.61 0.33
C ASN A 22 -6.54 -4.92 0.97
N LEU A 23 -5.59 -5.62 0.33
CA LEU A 23 -4.99 -6.81 0.92
C LEU A 23 -4.29 -6.49 2.25
N ALA A 24 -3.52 -5.40 2.28
CA ALA A 24 -2.87 -4.95 3.51
C ALA A 24 -3.87 -4.60 4.61
N GLY A 25 -4.95 -3.87 4.26
CA GLY A 25 -6.03 -3.53 5.19
C GLY A 25 -6.74 -4.78 5.74
N GLN A 26 -7.03 -5.77 4.91
CA GLN A 26 -7.64 -7.02 5.35
C GLN A 26 -6.73 -7.85 6.26
N LEU A 27 -5.44 -7.96 5.93
CA LEU A 27 -4.46 -8.64 6.77
C LEU A 27 -4.28 -7.93 8.12
N ALA A 28 -4.24 -6.60 8.12
CA ALA A 28 -4.18 -5.81 9.35
C ALA A 28 -5.46 -6.00 10.19
N ALA A 29 -6.64 -5.98 9.57
CA ALA A 29 -7.92 -6.23 10.23
C ALA A 29 -8.02 -7.66 10.79
N SER A 30 -7.32 -8.63 10.20
CA SER A 30 -7.20 -9.99 10.74
C SER A 30 -6.13 -10.14 11.83
N GLY A 31 -5.56 -9.04 12.33
CA GLY A 31 -4.57 -9.03 13.41
C GLY A 31 -3.13 -9.25 12.98
N ALA A 32 -2.83 -9.27 11.68
CA ALA A 32 -1.45 -9.36 11.20
C ALA A 32 -0.73 -8.02 11.31
N ARG A 33 0.57 -8.05 11.58
CA ARG A 33 1.44 -6.87 11.45
C ARG A 33 1.84 -6.72 9.99
N VAL A 34 1.38 -5.66 9.35
CA VAL A 34 1.58 -5.40 7.92
C VAL A 34 2.29 -4.08 7.72
N ALA A 35 3.22 -4.05 6.77
CA ALA A 35 3.82 -2.84 6.24
C ALA A 35 3.60 -2.80 4.73
N VAL A 36 3.32 -1.62 4.20
CA VAL A 36 3.20 -1.37 2.75
C VAL A 36 4.30 -0.42 2.34
N VAL A 37 5.02 -0.76 1.27
CA VAL A 37 6.08 0.07 0.69
C VAL A 37 5.64 0.43 -0.73
N ASP A 38 5.29 1.69 -0.97
CA ASP A 38 5.00 2.18 -2.31
C ASP A 38 6.31 2.53 -3.02
N THR A 39 6.71 1.69 -3.98
CA THR A 39 7.92 1.90 -4.79
C THR A 39 7.62 2.59 -6.12
N ASP A 40 6.37 2.98 -6.40
CA ASP A 40 5.99 3.72 -7.61
C ASP A 40 6.35 5.20 -7.45
N ILE A 41 7.62 5.53 -7.69
CA ILE A 41 8.15 6.90 -7.53
C ILE A 41 7.51 7.87 -8.54
N GLN A 42 7.11 7.38 -9.72
CA GLN A 42 6.62 8.24 -10.80
C GLN A 42 5.18 8.72 -10.55
N SER A 43 4.37 7.89 -9.90
CA SER A 43 2.98 8.19 -9.61
C SER A 43 2.50 7.42 -8.37
N PRO A 44 3.04 7.73 -7.18
CA PRO A 44 2.65 7.04 -5.95
C PRO A 44 1.17 7.24 -5.69
N GLY A 45 0.48 6.20 -5.26
CA GLY A 45 -0.99 6.22 -5.14
C GLY A 45 -1.52 5.55 -3.87
N ILE A 46 -0.67 4.83 -3.14
CA ILE A 46 -1.09 4.10 -1.95
C ILE A 46 -1.46 5.04 -0.80
N HIS A 47 -0.75 6.17 -0.65
CA HIS A 47 -1.00 7.16 0.40
C HIS A 47 -2.43 7.71 0.34
N VAL A 48 -2.94 8.00 -0.87
CA VAL A 48 -4.33 8.45 -1.10
C VAL A 48 -5.33 7.42 -0.60
N LEU A 49 -5.10 6.14 -0.90
CA LEU A 49 -6.00 5.04 -0.50
C LEU A 49 -6.04 4.82 1.02
N PHE A 50 -4.98 5.20 1.74
CA PHE A 50 -4.95 5.16 3.20
C PHE A 50 -5.37 6.48 3.87
N GLY A 51 -5.70 7.52 3.10
CA GLY A 51 -6.01 8.83 3.65
C GLY A 51 -4.80 9.52 4.30
N PHE A 52 -3.59 9.11 3.92
CA PHE A 52 -2.35 9.78 4.29
C PHE A 52 -2.13 10.94 3.30
N GLU A 53 -2.78 12.06 3.58
CA GLU A 53 -2.50 13.34 2.91
C GLU A 53 -1.10 13.86 3.31
N ASP A 54 -0.62 14.93 2.67
CA ASP A 54 0.69 15.59 2.92
C ASP A 54 0.92 16.07 4.36
N ASP A 55 -0.04 15.84 5.26
CA ASP A 55 0.12 16.05 6.68
C ASP A 55 0.98 14.95 7.30
N LEU A 56 2.30 15.16 7.21
CA LEU A 56 3.35 14.33 7.82
C LEU A 56 3.17 14.13 9.34
N THR A 57 2.26 14.86 9.99
CA THR A 57 1.95 14.63 11.41
C THR A 57 1.17 13.33 11.65
N LYS A 58 0.55 12.75 10.61
CA LYS A 58 -0.21 11.49 10.69
C LYS A 58 0.63 10.24 10.40
N THR A 59 1.92 10.38 10.14
CA THR A 59 2.79 9.30 9.66
C THR A 59 3.62 8.61 10.76
N LEU A 60 3.19 8.66 12.02
CA LEU A 60 3.86 8.01 13.16
C LEU A 60 3.03 6.84 13.72
#